data_AF-A0A8G1X681-F1
#
_entry.id   AF-A0A8G1X681-F1
#
_cell.length_a   1.000
_cell.length_b   1.000
_cell.length_c   1.000
_cell.angle_alpha   90.00
_cell.angle_beta   90.00
_cell.angle_gamma   90.00
#
_symmetry.space_group_name_H-M   'P 1'
#
loop_
_entity.id
_entity.type
_entity.pdbx_description
1 polymer ?
#
loop_
_entity_poly.entity_id
_entity_poly.type
_entity_poly.pdbx_seq_one_letter_code
_entity_poly.pdbx_strand_id
1 'polypeptide(L)'
;MTATSAGDPALSALAAKAGIAEHWTDARQRPQQVSPDTLRLLLEGMGLPAGNAHDIRDSDHRLGVELGARLPPLLVARSGMAAFLPACARGRYRIVCESGQTSDGEVADDGSLIAPQEPGYHTLHLACGQTVLAVAPRQAPGLDDLTDGVRPRGWGLCAQVYSLRRDADQPGDGGYGDFGAVRELAVAAAAQGADALAISPVHAMFAAQPQRCSPYAPSSRLFLNTLYADPAAIVGDDVLRRALAELAAQPRPTALIDWPSAGICLLYTS
;
A
#
# COMPACT_ATOMS: atom_id res chain seq x y z
N MET A 1 24.55 39.25 9.60
CA MET A 1 23.49 39.54 8.60
C MET A 1 23.45 38.37 7.64
N THR A 2 22.62 37.37 7.93
CA THR A 2 22.35 36.24 7.04
C THR A 2 21.52 36.79 5.88
N ALA A 3 22.16 36.92 4.72
CA ALA A 3 21.45 37.20 3.49
C ALA A 3 20.46 36.07 3.25
N THR A 4 19.17 36.36 3.40
CA THR A 4 18.08 35.56 2.85
C THR A 4 18.38 35.41 1.36
N SER A 5 18.93 34.27 0.93
CA SER A 5 19.11 34.03 -0.50
C SER A 5 17.72 34.07 -1.09
N ALA A 6 17.43 35.08 -1.91
CA ALA A 6 16.22 35.09 -2.71
C ALA A 6 16.14 33.73 -3.42
N GLY A 7 15.07 32.98 -3.14
CA GLY A 7 14.89 31.63 -3.67
C GLY A 7 15.06 31.65 -5.19
N ASP A 8 15.72 30.64 -5.74
CA ASP A 8 15.90 30.49 -7.19
C ASP A 8 14.53 30.14 -7.79
N PRO A 9 13.82 31.10 -8.43
CA PRO A 9 12.43 30.89 -8.83
C PRO A 9 12.31 29.81 -9.91
N ALA A 10 13.37 29.61 -10.70
CA ALA A 10 13.41 28.56 -11.70
C ALA A 10 13.51 27.18 -11.06
N LEU A 11 14.31 27.05 -9.99
CA LEU A 11 14.39 25.82 -9.19
C LEU A 11 13.04 25.49 -8.53
N SER A 12 12.40 26.49 -7.89
CA SER A 12 11.07 26.34 -7.28
C SER A 12 10.00 25.95 -8.30
N ALA A 13 10.01 26.57 -9.50
CA ALA A 13 9.08 26.25 -10.57
C ALA A 13 9.27 24.81 -11.08
N LEU A 14 10.51 24.37 -11.28
CA LEU A 14 10.84 23.00 -11.67
C LEU A 14 10.39 22.00 -10.57
N ALA A 15 10.67 22.28 -9.30
CA ALA A 15 10.24 21.46 -8.18
C ALA A 15 8.71 21.31 -8.13
N ALA A 16 7.97 22.41 -8.26
CA ALA A 16 6.52 22.39 -8.31
C ALA A 16 5.99 21.56 -9.49
N LYS A 17 6.59 21.71 -10.69
CA LYS A 17 6.24 20.93 -11.89
C LYS A 17 6.53 19.43 -11.72
N ALA A 18 7.59 19.08 -10.99
CA ALA A 18 7.94 17.71 -10.63
C ALA A 18 7.07 17.13 -9.50
N GLY A 19 6.16 17.93 -8.90
CA GLY A 19 5.29 17.49 -7.81
C GLY A 19 5.94 17.53 -6.42
N ILE A 20 7.05 18.25 -6.26
CA ILE A 20 7.72 18.44 -4.97
C ILE A 20 7.05 19.60 -4.23
N ALA A 21 6.52 19.33 -3.03
CA ALA A 21 6.00 20.36 -2.14
C ALA A 21 7.16 21.09 -1.45
N GLU A 22 7.52 22.26 -1.96
CA GLU A 22 8.58 23.10 -1.36
C GLU A 22 8.17 23.68 0.00
N HIS A 23 6.87 23.94 0.20
CA HIS A 23 6.35 24.56 1.41
C HIS A 23 5.36 23.63 2.09
N TRP A 24 5.47 23.47 3.41
CA TRP A 24 4.51 22.70 4.19
C TRP A 24 4.34 23.30 5.59
N THR A 25 3.30 22.86 6.29
CA THR A 25 3.09 23.19 7.71
C THR A 25 3.41 21.95 8.54
N ASP A 26 4.31 22.09 9.53
CA ASP A 26 4.69 20.97 10.39
C ASP A 26 3.62 20.63 11.45
N ALA A 27 3.82 19.52 12.18
CA ALA A 27 2.90 19.07 13.22
C ALA A 27 2.72 20.07 14.39
N ARG A 28 3.57 21.09 14.50
CA ARG A 28 3.48 22.18 15.49
C ARG A 28 2.87 23.44 14.87
N GLN A 29 2.22 23.33 13.71
CA GLN A 29 1.60 24.43 12.98
C GLN A 29 2.59 25.52 12.54
N ARG A 30 3.86 25.15 12.31
CA ARG A 30 4.86 26.10 11.84
C ARG A 30 5.07 25.93 10.34
N PRO A 31 5.13 27.03 9.57
CA PRO A 31 5.49 26.96 8.17
C PRO A 31 6.95 26.51 8.05
N GLN A 32 7.19 25.64 7.08
CA GLN A 32 8.49 25.10 6.74
C GLN A 32 8.70 25.25 5.24
N GLN A 33 9.97 25.38 4.85
CA GLN A 33 10.39 25.46 3.46
C GLN A 33 11.58 24.52 3.24
N VAL A 34 11.58 23.81 2.12
CA VAL A 34 12.68 22.95 1.71
C VAL A 34 13.86 23.83 1.30
N SER A 35 15.08 23.51 1.76
CA SER A 35 16.26 24.25 1.32
C SER A 35 16.55 24.02 -0.17
N PRO A 36 17.13 25.01 -0.90
CA PRO A 36 17.49 24.83 -2.31
C PRO A 36 18.38 23.61 -2.56
N ASP A 37 19.32 23.30 -1.65
CA ASP A 37 20.20 22.14 -1.78
C ASP A 37 19.42 20.81 -1.67
N THR A 38 18.41 20.76 -0.80
CA THR A 38 17.53 19.59 -0.71
C THR A 38 16.66 19.46 -1.96
N LEU A 39 16.14 20.56 -2.51
CA LEU A 39 15.39 20.54 -3.77
C LEU A 39 16.24 19.95 -4.91
N ARG A 40 17.50 20.36 -5.02
CA ARG A 40 18.42 19.83 -6.04
C ARG A 40 18.65 18.33 -5.88
N LEU A 41 18.89 17.85 -4.65
CA LEU A 41 19.07 16.43 -4.38
C LEU A 41 17.82 15.60 -4.68
N LEU A 42 16.63 16.11 -4.34
CA LEU A 42 15.36 15.43 -4.64
C LEU A 42 15.13 15.36 -6.16
N LEU A 43 15.31 16.48 -6.87
CA LEU A 43 15.18 16.53 -8.33
C LEU A 43 16.19 15.61 -9.02
N GLU A 44 17.45 15.59 -8.57
CA GLU A 44 18.47 14.67 -9.08
C GLU A 44 18.11 13.20 -8.83
N GLY A 45 17.62 12.87 -7.63
CA GLY A 45 17.10 11.53 -7.32
C GLY A 45 15.89 11.11 -8.17
N MET A 46 15.15 12.06 -8.71
CA MET A 46 14.06 11.85 -9.68
C MET A 46 14.54 11.83 -11.15
N GLY A 47 15.85 11.95 -11.39
CA GLY A 47 16.41 12.00 -12.75
C GLY A 47 16.24 13.36 -13.45
N LEU A 48 16.07 14.44 -12.69
CA LEU A 48 15.93 15.82 -13.15
C LEU A 48 17.10 16.67 -12.59
N PRO A 49 18.31 16.63 -13.17
CA PRO A 49 19.44 17.42 -12.69
C PRO A 49 19.09 18.91 -12.58
N ALA A 50 19.51 19.55 -11.49
CA ALA A 50 19.22 20.95 -11.18
C ALA A 50 20.42 21.67 -10.53
N GLY A 51 21.64 21.21 -10.82
CA GLY A 51 22.87 21.72 -10.20
C GLY A 51 23.20 23.15 -10.61
N ASN A 52 22.77 23.57 -11.80
CA ASN A 52 22.97 24.91 -12.33
C ASN A 52 21.78 25.34 -13.23
N ALA A 53 21.80 26.59 -13.71
CA ALA A 53 20.71 27.16 -14.50
C ALA A 53 20.50 26.47 -15.86
N HIS A 54 21.54 25.88 -16.46
CA HIS A 54 21.39 25.10 -17.70
C HIS A 54 20.65 23.79 -17.42
N ASP A 55 21.05 23.06 -16.37
CA ASP A 55 20.41 21.81 -15.96
C ASP A 55 18.93 22.02 -15.64
N ILE A 56 18.60 23.09 -14.90
CA ILE A 56 17.20 23.44 -14.57
C ILE A 56 16.38 23.64 -15.84
N ARG A 57 16.91 24.36 -16.85
CA ARG A 57 16.21 24.58 -18.12
C ARG A 57 16.04 23.30 -18.93
N ASP A 58 17.07 22.45 -19.00
CA ASP A 58 17.00 21.18 -19.71
C ASP A 58 15.97 20.24 -19.05
N SER A 59 16.03 20.10 -17.72
CA SER A 59 15.10 19.31 -16.93
C SER A 59 13.66 19.82 -17.04
N ASP A 60 13.44 21.14 -16.97
CA ASP A 60 12.11 21.73 -17.15
C ASP A 60 11.54 21.46 -18.54
N HIS A 61 12.34 21.64 -19.59
CA HIS A 61 11.95 21.35 -20.95
C HIS A 61 11.62 19.86 -21.13
N ARG A 62 12.48 18.96 -20.66
CA ARG A 62 12.30 17.51 -20.76
C ARG A 62 11.01 17.06 -20.06
N LEU A 63 10.79 17.52 -18.82
CA LEU A 63 9.58 17.23 -18.06
C LEU A 63 8.32 17.79 -18.73
N GLY A 64 8.42 18.99 -19.32
CA GLY A 64 7.32 19.58 -20.07
C GLY A 64 6.91 18.77 -21.31
N VAL A 65 7.90 18.29 -22.07
CA VAL A 65 7.66 17.41 -23.22
C VAL A 65 7.06 16.07 -22.77
N GLU A 66 7.58 15.47 -21.70
CA GLU A 66 7.09 14.19 -21.18
C GLU A 66 5.61 14.26 -20.76
N LEU A 67 5.24 15.28 -20.00
CA LEU A 67 3.87 15.48 -19.51
C LEU A 67 2.86 15.79 -20.64
N GLY A 68 3.30 16.44 -21.73
CA GLY A 68 2.42 16.87 -22.81
C GLY A 68 2.32 15.92 -24.00
N ALA A 69 3.37 15.13 -24.28
CA ALA A 69 3.49 14.41 -25.54
C ALA A 69 2.96 12.98 -25.51
N ARG A 70 2.74 12.39 -24.33
CA ARG A 70 2.43 10.96 -24.21
C ARG A 70 1.24 10.71 -23.29
N LEU A 71 0.52 9.64 -23.59
CA LEU A 71 -0.44 9.08 -22.64
C LEU A 71 0.33 8.53 -21.43
N PRO A 72 -0.07 8.85 -20.19
CA PRO A 72 0.50 8.20 -19.03
C PRO A 72 0.15 6.70 -19.06
N PRO A 73 0.93 5.84 -18.40
CA PRO A 73 0.63 4.40 -18.36
C PRO A 73 -0.68 4.08 -17.63
N LEU A 74 -1.12 4.98 -16.75
CA LEU A 74 -2.35 4.86 -15.98
C LEU A 74 -3.03 6.24 -15.86
N LEU A 75 -4.30 6.30 -16.22
CA LEU A 75 -5.20 7.41 -15.90
C LEU A 75 -6.13 6.97 -14.79
N VAL A 76 -6.36 7.85 -13.81
CA VAL A 76 -7.25 7.59 -12.69
C VAL A 76 -8.42 8.56 -12.74
N ALA A 77 -9.62 8.03 -12.64
CA ALA A 77 -10.85 8.81 -12.56
C ALA A 77 -11.79 8.22 -11.51
N ARG A 78 -12.84 8.97 -11.16
CA ARG A 78 -13.93 8.46 -10.34
C ARG A 78 -15.11 8.08 -11.25
N SER A 79 -15.88 7.08 -10.85
CA SER A 79 -17.06 6.60 -11.58
C SER A 79 -17.94 7.76 -12.04
N GLY A 80 -18.19 7.87 -13.34
CA GLY A 80 -19.03 8.91 -13.93
C GLY A 80 -18.56 10.34 -13.68
N MET A 81 -17.27 10.57 -13.43
CA MET A 81 -16.66 11.90 -13.36
C MET A 81 -15.78 12.17 -14.57
N ALA A 82 -15.47 13.45 -14.80
CA ALA A 82 -14.54 13.85 -15.85
C ALA A 82 -13.13 13.34 -15.55
N ALA A 83 -12.49 12.73 -16.54
CA ALA A 83 -11.08 12.37 -16.57
C ALA A 83 -10.36 13.29 -17.56
N PHE A 84 -9.37 14.04 -17.08
CA PHE A 84 -8.60 14.97 -17.93
C PHE A 84 -7.45 14.24 -18.61
N LEU A 85 -7.36 14.40 -19.92
CA LEU A 85 -6.35 13.76 -20.74
C LEU A 85 -5.22 14.74 -21.11
N PRO A 86 -3.99 14.25 -21.37
CA PRO A 86 -2.91 15.07 -21.90
C PRO A 86 -3.28 15.76 -23.21
N ALA A 87 -2.56 16.83 -23.57
CA ALA A 87 -2.84 17.61 -24.78
C ALA A 87 -2.77 16.78 -26.08
N CYS A 88 -1.95 15.73 -26.12
CA CYS A 88 -1.87 14.82 -27.26
C CYS A 88 -3.11 13.92 -27.47
N ALA A 89 -3.97 13.80 -26.46
CA ALA A 89 -5.15 12.95 -26.47
C ALA A 89 -6.39 13.76 -26.88
N ARG A 90 -6.73 13.69 -28.17
CA ARG A 90 -7.85 14.41 -28.78
C ARG A 90 -8.61 13.52 -29.75
N GLY A 91 -9.84 13.94 -30.09
CA GLY A 91 -10.70 13.26 -31.04
C GLY A 91 -11.42 12.05 -30.44
N ARG A 92 -11.70 11.05 -31.27
CA ARG A 92 -12.48 9.88 -30.85
C ARG A 92 -11.69 8.96 -29.92
N TYR A 93 -12.41 8.39 -28.96
CA TYR A 93 -11.89 7.38 -28.05
C TYR A 93 -12.82 6.16 -27.98
N ARG A 94 -12.26 5.05 -27.55
CA ARG A 94 -13.00 3.84 -27.15
C ARG A 94 -12.53 3.37 -25.80
N ILE A 95 -13.46 3.06 -24.91
CA ILE A 95 -13.20 2.42 -23.63
C ILE A 95 -13.69 0.99 -23.71
N VAL A 96 -12.82 0.04 -23.41
CA VAL A 96 -13.15 -1.36 -23.17
C VAL A 96 -13.10 -1.57 -21.67
N CYS A 97 -14.28 -1.70 -21.05
CA CYS A 97 -14.43 -1.97 -19.63
C CYS A 97 -13.88 -3.35 -19.28
N GLU A 98 -13.62 -3.57 -17.99
CA GLU A 98 -13.10 -4.84 -17.47
C GLU A 98 -14.13 -5.97 -17.67
N SER A 99 -15.41 -5.63 -17.57
CA SER A 99 -16.55 -6.48 -17.95
C SER A 99 -16.60 -6.88 -19.44
N GLY A 100 -15.78 -6.26 -20.30
CA GLY A 100 -15.85 -6.39 -21.76
C GLY A 100 -16.87 -5.45 -22.42
N GLN A 101 -17.64 -4.68 -21.65
CA GLN A 101 -18.52 -3.65 -22.20
C GLN A 101 -17.69 -2.58 -22.90
N THR A 102 -18.11 -2.18 -24.10
CA THR A 102 -17.43 -1.12 -24.85
C THR A 102 -18.26 0.15 -24.90
N SER A 103 -17.60 1.30 -24.81
CA SER A 103 -18.21 2.59 -25.12
C SER A 103 -17.29 3.41 -26.01
N ASP A 104 -17.87 4.10 -26.98
CA ASP A 104 -17.17 5.02 -27.87
C ASP A 104 -17.60 6.45 -27.52
N GLY A 105 -16.69 7.40 -27.70
CA GLY A 105 -16.98 8.82 -27.46
C GLY A 105 -15.97 9.72 -28.15
N GLU A 106 -16.08 11.01 -27.86
CA GLU A 106 -15.17 12.04 -28.35
C GLU A 106 -14.68 12.87 -27.16
N VAL A 107 -13.37 13.14 -27.13
CA VAL A 107 -12.76 13.99 -26.10
C VAL A 107 -13.34 15.39 -26.25
N ALA A 108 -13.84 15.94 -25.14
CA ALA A 108 -14.41 17.29 -25.11
C ALA A 108 -13.35 18.37 -25.37
N ASP A 109 -13.80 19.59 -25.67
CA ASP A 109 -12.92 20.72 -25.99
C ASP A 109 -11.95 21.08 -24.84
N ASP A 110 -12.38 20.85 -23.60
CA ASP A 110 -11.57 21.03 -22.40
C ASP A 110 -10.54 19.89 -22.17
N GLY A 111 -10.51 18.90 -23.06
CA GLY A 111 -9.63 17.74 -22.98
C GLY A 111 -10.09 16.65 -22.03
N SER A 112 -11.36 16.66 -21.62
CA SER A 112 -11.93 15.64 -20.74
C SER A 112 -12.70 14.56 -21.50
N LEU A 113 -12.84 13.40 -20.85
CA LEU A 113 -13.88 12.41 -21.16
C LEU A 113 -14.65 12.07 -19.89
N ILE A 114 -15.85 11.50 -20.02
CA ILE A 114 -16.61 10.99 -18.87
C ILE A 114 -16.21 9.54 -18.61
N ALA A 115 -15.69 9.26 -17.42
CA ALA A 115 -15.34 7.91 -17.02
C ALA A 115 -16.60 7.01 -16.94
N PRO A 116 -16.48 5.71 -17.23
CA PRO A 116 -17.55 4.74 -17.01
C PRO A 116 -18.09 4.78 -15.58
N GLN A 117 -19.33 4.31 -15.39
CA GLN A 117 -19.88 4.16 -14.04
C GLN A 117 -19.29 2.95 -13.32
N GLU A 118 -18.95 1.90 -14.08
CA GLU A 118 -18.29 0.68 -13.59
C GLU A 118 -16.92 1.04 -12.99
N PRO A 119 -16.67 0.76 -11.70
CA PRO A 119 -15.33 0.80 -11.15
C PRO A 119 -14.50 -0.39 -11.66
N GLY A 120 -13.21 -0.18 -11.90
CA GLY A 120 -12.32 -1.24 -12.37
C GLY A 120 -11.13 -0.72 -13.16
N TYR A 121 -10.39 -1.64 -13.78
CA TYR A 121 -9.27 -1.34 -14.67
C TYR A 121 -9.70 -1.55 -16.12
N HIS A 122 -9.89 -0.45 -16.85
CA HIS A 122 -10.36 -0.46 -18.23
C HIS A 122 -9.24 -0.14 -19.21
N THR A 123 -9.45 -0.44 -20.48
CA THR A 123 -8.54 -0.04 -21.55
C THR A 123 -9.12 1.15 -22.31
N LEU A 124 -8.40 2.26 -22.34
CA LEU A 124 -8.73 3.45 -23.13
C LEU A 124 -7.89 3.45 -24.41
N HIS A 125 -8.56 3.43 -25.56
CA HIS A 125 -7.97 3.56 -26.88
C HIS A 125 -8.23 4.96 -27.44
N LEU A 126 -7.17 5.61 -27.91
CA LEU A 126 -7.15 6.92 -28.53
C LEU A 126 -6.27 6.86 -29.80
N ALA A 127 -6.36 7.88 -30.66
CA ALA A 127 -5.51 7.95 -31.85
C ALA A 127 -4.01 8.03 -31.51
N CYS A 128 -3.65 8.64 -30.38
CA CYS A 128 -2.27 8.77 -29.92
C CYS A 128 -1.74 7.53 -29.18
N GLY A 129 -2.58 6.52 -28.93
CA GLY A 129 -2.17 5.28 -28.29
C GLY A 129 -3.23 4.68 -27.36
N GLN A 130 -2.78 3.79 -26.49
CA GLN A 130 -3.62 3.10 -25.51
C GLN A 130 -3.06 3.31 -24.10
N THR A 131 -3.96 3.39 -23.10
CA THR A 131 -3.60 3.46 -21.68
C THR A 131 -4.63 2.72 -20.81
N VAL A 132 -4.26 2.42 -19.57
CA VAL A 132 -5.18 1.90 -18.56
C VAL A 132 -5.97 3.06 -17.95
N LEU A 133 -7.29 2.95 -17.92
CA LEU A 133 -8.19 3.84 -17.19
C LEU A 133 -8.67 3.13 -15.93
N ALA A 134 -8.09 3.47 -14.78
CA ALA A 134 -8.58 3.02 -13.48
C ALA A 134 -9.73 3.92 -13.02
N VAL A 135 -10.91 3.34 -12.89
CA VAL A 135 -12.11 4.02 -12.39
C VAL A 135 -12.34 3.59 -10.95
N ALA A 136 -12.18 4.53 -10.02
CA ALA A 136 -12.45 4.32 -8.61
C ALA A 136 -13.92 4.64 -8.28
N PRO A 137 -14.55 3.94 -7.32
CA PRO A 137 -15.84 4.34 -6.80
C PRO A 137 -15.77 5.76 -6.21
N ARG A 138 -16.89 6.48 -6.17
CA ARG A 138 -16.94 7.85 -5.65
C ARG A 138 -16.55 7.95 -4.17
N GLN A 139 -16.78 6.88 -3.42
CA GLN A 139 -16.43 6.71 -2.02
C GLN A 139 -16.06 5.26 -1.73
N ALA A 140 -15.25 5.06 -0.70
CA ALA A 140 -15.06 3.73 -0.12
C ALA A 140 -16.37 3.29 0.58
N PRO A 141 -16.66 1.98 0.67
CA PRO A 141 -17.83 1.49 1.40
C PRO A 141 -17.73 1.90 2.88
N GLY A 142 -18.81 2.46 3.42
CA GLY A 142 -18.97 2.74 4.83
C GLY A 142 -19.36 1.49 5.63
N LEU A 143 -19.39 1.61 6.96
CA LEU A 143 -19.82 0.48 7.81
C LEU A 143 -21.28 0.08 7.53
N ASP A 144 -22.14 1.04 7.25
CA ASP A 144 -23.54 0.77 6.90
C ASP A 144 -23.65 -0.04 5.60
N ASP A 145 -22.80 0.26 4.60
CA ASP A 145 -22.73 -0.49 3.33
C ASP A 145 -22.24 -1.92 3.56
N LEU A 146 -21.32 -2.12 4.51
CA LEU A 146 -20.73 -3.44 4.83
C LEU A 146 -21.61 -4.29 5.78
N THR A 147 -22.56 -3.68 6.47
CA THR A 147 -23.40 -4.33 7.50
C THR A 147 -24.89 -4.31 7.17
N ASP A 148 -25.26 -3.93 5.95
CA ASP A 148 -26.65 -3.76 5.49
C ASP A 148 -27.50 -2.88 6.43
N GLY A 149 -26.89 -1.87 7.06
CA GLY A 149 -27.52 -0.99 8.04
C GLY A 149 -27.97 -1.67 9.35
N VAL A 150 -27.61 -2.93 9.57
CA VAL A 150 -28.02 -3.70 10.76
C VAL A 150 -27.27 -3.24 12.02
N ARG A 151 -26.06 -2.68 11.86
CA ARG A 151 -25.20 -2.29 12.99
C ARG A 151 -24.50 -0.93 12.77
N PRO A 152 -25.22 0.19 12.90
CA PRO A 152 -24.63 1.54 12.75
C PRO A 152 -23.62 1.90 13.86
N ARG A 153 -23.47 1.06 14.91
CA ARG A 153 -22.54 1.24 16.03
C ARG A 153 -21.83 -0.06 16.39
N GLY A 154 -21.24 -0.70 15.39
CA GLY A 154 -20.42 -1.89 15.62
C GLY A 154 -19.19 -1.59 16.49
N TRP A 155 -18.69 -2.60 17.18
CA TRP A 155 -17.43 -2.53 17.93
C TRP A 155 -16.52 -3.69 17.56
N GLY A 156 -15.23 -3.54 17.83
CA GLY A 156 -14.25 -4.58 17.53
C GLY A 156 -13.06 -4.54 18.47
N LEU A 157 -12.22 -5.57 18.35
CA LEU A 157 -10.97 -5.67 19.08
C LEU A 157 -9.79 -5.32 18.18
N CYS A 158 -8.70 -4.86 18.79
CA CYS A 158 -7.41 -4.69 18.14
C CYS A 158 -6.42 -5.64 18.79
N ALA A 159 -5.74 -6.48 18.00
CA ALA A 159 -4.77 -7.44 18.51
C ALA A 159 -3.43 -7.30 17.78
N GLN A 160 -2.34 -7.37 18.54
CA GLN A 160 -1.02 -7.64 17.98
C GLN A 160 -0.92 -9.16 17.81
N VAL A 161 -0.89 -9.66 16.57
CA VAL A 161 -1.00 -11.10 16.28
C VAL A 161 0.06 -11.89 17.04
N TYR A 162 1.31 -11.42 16.99
CA TYR A 162 2.45 -12.04 17.66
C TYR A 162 2.29 -12.12 19.20
N SER A 163 1.49 -11.26 19.82
CA SER A 163 1.29 -11.27 21.27
C SER A 163 0.21 -12.25 21.73
N LEU A 164 -0.58 -12.82 20.81
CA LEU A 164 -1.56 -13.84 21.17
C LEU A 164 -0.87 -15.11 21.66
N ARG A 165 -1.58 -15.89 22.45
CA ARG A 165 -1.16 -17.20 22.95
C ARG A 165 -2.34 -18.15 22.81
N ARG A 166 -2.05 -19.38 22.43
CA ARG A 166 -3.01 -20.48 22.46
C ARG A 166 -2.84 -21.22 23.78
N ASP A 167 -3.76 -22.12 24.08
CA ASP A 167 -3.62 -22.99 25.23
C ASP A 167 -2.31 -23.80 25.14
N ALA A 168 -1.53 -23.83 26.21
CA ALA A 168 -0.24 -24.53 26.25
C ALA A 168 -0.38 -26.05 26.06
N ASP A 169 -1.57 -26.60 26.31
CA ASP A 169 -1.88 -28.01 26.09
C ASP A 169 -2.14 -28.35 24.60
N GLN A 170 -2.28 -27.34 23.73
CA GLN A 170 -2.44 -27.54 22.28
C GLN A 170 -1.07 -27.59 21.57
N PRO A 171 -0.86 -28.53 20.64
CA PRO A 171 0.35 -28.54 19.82
C PRO A 171 0.37 -27.33 18.89
N GLY A 172 1.52 -26.67 18.78
CA GLY A 172 1.69 -25.51 17.89
C GLY A 172 1.79 -24.15 18.58
N ASP A 173 1.69 -24.05 19.91
CA ASP A 173 2.09 -22.82 20.61
C ASP A 173 3.61 -22.64 20.53
N GLY A 174 4.07 -21.85 19.55
CA GLY A 174 5.48 -21.53 19.33
C GLY A 174 6.03 -20.44 20.27
N GLY A 175 5.26 -20.01 21.29
CA GLY A 175 5.59 -18.85 22.13
C GLY A 175 5.21 -17.51 21.51
N TYR A 176 4.39 -17.53 20.45
CA TYR A 176 3.84 -16.38 19.75
C TYR A 176 2.50 -16.75 19.10
N GLY A 177 1.70 -15.75 18.75
CA GLY A 177 0.41 -15.98 18.10
C GLY A 177 0.54 -16.22 16.60
N ASP A 178 -0.18 -17.23 16.11
CA ASP A 178 -0.32 -17.61 14.70
C ASP A 178 -1.75 -17.31 14.18
N PHE A 179 -2.08 -17.72 12.96
CA PHE A 179 -3.43 -17.57 12.40
C PHE A 179 -4.47 -18.46 13.12
N GLY A 180 -4.05 -19.53 13.79
CA GLY A 180 -4.91 -20.33 14.66
C GLY A 180 -5.36 -19.53 15.89
N ALA A 181 -4.44 -18.82 16.53
CA ALA A 181 -4.72 -17.91 17.65
C ALA A 181 -5.64 -16.75 17.24
N VAL A 182 -5.44 -16.20 16.03
CA VAL A 182 -6.32 -15.16 15.47
C VAL A 182 -7.74 -15.70 15.27
N ARG A 183 -7.88 -16.92 14.74
CA ARG A 183 -9.18 -17.60 14.59
C ARG A 183 -9.87 -17.79 15.93
N GLU A 184 -9.16 -18.29 16.94
CA GLU A 184 -9.70 -18.49 18.30
C GLU A 184 -10.19 -17.18 18.91
N LEU A 185 -9.40 -16.11 18.82
CA LEU A 185 -9.79 -14.79 19.29
C LEU A 185 -11.02 -14.25 18.54
N ALA A 186 -11.05 -14.39 17.21
CA ALA A 186 -12.16 -13.92 16.39
C ALA A 186 -13.48 -14.61 16.77
N VAL A 187 -13.46 -15.93 16.97
CA VAL A 187 -14.64 -16.71 17.40
C VAL A 187 -15.09 -16.28 18.79
N ALA A 188 -14.15 -16.15 19.73
CA ALA A 188 -14.47 -15.72 21.09
C ALA A 188 -15.05 -14.29 21.13
N ALA A 189 -14.48 -13.37 20.35
CA ALA A 189 -14.96 -11.99 20.25
C ALA A 189 -16.34 -11.91 19.59
N ALA A 190 -16.57 -12.64 18.51
CA ALA A 190 -17.87 -12.71 17.84
C ALA A 190 -18.96 -13.26 18.77
N ALA A 191 -18.64 -14.25 19.63
CA ALA A 191 -19.56 -14.76 20.65
C ALA A 191 -19.95 -13.69 21.69
N GLN A 192 -19.14 -12.65 21.87
CA GLN A 192 -19.46 -11.47 22.69
C GLN A 192 -20.12 -10.33 21.88
N GLY A 193 -20.37 -10.54 20.59
CA GLY A 193 -21.00 -9.57 19.71
C GLY A 193 -20.05 -8.56 19.07
N ALA A 194 -18.74 -8.84 19.00
CA ALA A 194 -17.81 -8.03 18.22
C ALA A 194 -18.07 -8.21 16.72
N ASP A 195 -17.98 -7.11 15.96
CA ASP A 195 -18.19 -7.09 14.51
C ASP A 195 -16.87 -7.11 13.73
N ALA A 196 -15.77 -6.75 14.37
CA ALA A 196 -14.46 -6.65 13.72
C ALA A 196 -13.31 -7.07 14.63
N LEU A 197 -12.26 -7.59 14.00
CA LEU A 197 -10.95 -7.80 14.61
C LEU A 197 -9.89 -7.12 13.73
N ALA A 198 -9.34 -6.01 14.22
CA ALA A 198 -8.19 -5.36 13.62
C ALA A 198 -6.91 -6.04 14.11
N ILE A 199 -6.03 -6.38 13.18
CA ILE A 199 -4.78 -7.07 13.47
C ILE A 199 -3.57 -6.23 13.05
N SER A 200 -2.44 -6.47 13.73
CA SER A 200 -1.14 -5.98 13.28
C SER A 200 -0.78 -6.48 11.88
N PRO A 201 0.08 -5.79 11.11
CA PRO A 201 0.53 -6.29 9.81
C PRO A 201 1.15 -7.68 9.91
N VAL A 202 0.79 -8.55 8.96
CA VAL A 202 1.25 -9.96 8.86
C VAL A 202 2.11 -10.20 7.61
N HIS A 203 2.70 -9.14 7.09
CA HIS A 203 3.54 -9.12 5.90
C HIS A 203 4.78 -10.02 6.05
N ALA A 204 5.28 -10.53 4.92
CA ALA A 204 6.49 -11.32 4.88
C ALA A 204 7.67 -10.58 5.52
N MET A 205 8.35 -11.30 6.41
CA MET A 205 9.49 -10.80 7.17
C MET A 205 10.80 -11.37 6.58
N PHE A 206 11.86 -11.39 7.36
CA PHE A 206 13.17 -11.91 6.95
C PHE A 206 13.37 -13.28 7.57
N ALA A 207 13.00 -14.35 6.86
CA ALA A 207 13.10 -15.73 7.36
C ALA A 207 14.52 -16.10 7.85
N ALA A 208 15.55 -15.63 7.15
CA ALA A 208 16.95 -15.84 7.53
C ALA A 208 17.48 -14.88 8.62
N GLN A 209 16.69 -13.90 9.05
CA GLN A 209 17.05 -12.89 10.06
C GLN A 209 15.87 -12.62 11.00
N PRO A 210 15.41 -13.62 11.77
CA PRO A 210 14.19 -13.53 12.58
C PRO A 210 14.20 -12.40 13.63
N GLN A 211 15.38 -11.92 14.05
CA GLN A 211 15.55 -10.75 14.90
C GLN A 211 14.96 -9.45 14.29
N ARG A 212 14.84 -9.38 12.96
CA ARG A 212 14.17 -8.27 12.26
C ARG A 212 12.66 -8.47 12.33
N CYS A 213 12.10 -8.31 13.52
CA CYS A 213 10.73 -8.69 13.86
C CYS A 213 9.72 -7.52 13.84
N SER A 214 10.12 -6.30 13.45
CA SER A 214 9.18 -5.16 13.38
C SER A 214 8.18 -5.34 12.22
N PRO A 215 6.86 -5.45 12.49
CA PRO A 215 5.86 -5.67 11.44
C PRO A 215 5.70 -4.49 10.47
N TYR A 216 6.26 -3.33 10.82
CA TYR A 216 6.25 -2.10 10.01
C TYR A 216 7.49 -1.93 9.12
N ALA A 217 8.46 -2.85 9.20
CA ALA A 217 9.62 -2.90 8.32
C ALA A 217 9.73 -4.27 7.60
N PRO A 218 8.68 -4.70 6.86
CA PRO A 218 8.65 -6.01 6.22
C PRO A 218 9.61 -6.09 5.03
N SER A 219 9.93 -7.32 4.61
CA SER A 219 10.66 -7.57 3.36
C SER A 219 9.75 -7.38 2.14
N SER A 220 8.47 -7.72 2.27
CA SER A 220 7.46 -7.52 1.23
C SER A 220 6.08 -7.27 1.85
N ARG A 221 5.35 -6.29 1.31
CA ARG A 221 3.93 -6.06 1.67
C ARG A 221 2.95 -6.93 0.88
N LEU A 222 3.44 -7.69 -0.11
CA LEU A 222 2.61 -8.54 -0.98
C LEU A 222 2.45 -9.97 -0.46
N PHE A 223 3.44 -10.49 0.28
CA PHE A 223 3.43 -11.86 0.80
C PHE A 223 3.19 -11.86 2.31
N LEU A 224 2.83 -13.02 2.87
CA LEU A 224 2.58 -13.21 4.30
C LEU A 224 3.81 -13.75 5.03
N ASN A 225 3.91 -13.46 6.34
CA ASN A 225 4.91 -14.07 7.21
C ASN A 225 4.56 -15.54 7.47
N THR A 226 5.40 -16.46 7.00
CA THR A 226 5.20 -17.90 7.16
C THR A 226 5.21 -18.34 8.61
N LEU A 227 5.85 -17.58 9.52
CA LEU A 227 5.82 -17.89 10.95
C LEU A 227 4.40 -17.92 11.51
N TYR A 228 3.48 -17.13 10.96
CA TYR A 228 2.09 -17.11 11.45
C TYR A 228 1.23 -18.27 10.93
N ALA A 229 1.79 -19.23 10.18
CA ALA A 229 1.04 -20.42 9.81
C ALA A 229 0.65 -21.24 11.06
N ASP A 230 -0.57 -21.78 11.08
CA ASP A 230 -1.02 -22.80 12.05
C ASP A 230 -0.71 -24.18 11.46
N PRO A 231 0.43 -24.82 11.81
CA PRO A 231 0.80 -26.11 11.23
C PRO A 231 -0.21 -27.21 11.59
N ALA A 232 -0.83 -27.14 12.77
CA ALA A 232 -1.81 -28.14 13.21
C ALA A 232 -3.04 -28.15 12.28
N ALA A 233 -3.47 -26.97 11.80
CA ALA A 233 -4.54 -26.86 10.81
C ALA A 233 -4.20 -27.46 9.43
N ILE A 234 -2.92 -27.67 9.12
CA ILE A 234 -2.46 -28.19 7.82
C ILE A 234 -2.21 -29.71 7.90
N VAL A 235 -1.42 -30.14 8.89
CA VAL A 235 -0.95 -31.54 8.99
C VAL A 235 -1.68 -32.36 10.06
N GLY A 236 -2.47 -31.71 10.91
CA GLY A 236 -3.15 -32.33 12.05
C GLY A 236 -2.26 -32.45 13.30
N ASP A 237 -2.91 -32.41 14.46
CA ASP A 237 -2.28 -32.45 15.78
C ASP A 237 -1.33 -33.63 15.98
N ASP A 238 -1.71 -34.84 15.58
CA ASP A 238 -0.91 -36.05 15.82
C ASP A 238 0.39 -36.06 15.00
N VAL A 239 0.37 -35.48 13.79
CA VAL A 239 1.56 -35.34 12.96
C VAL A 239 2.48 -34.27 13.57
N LEU A 240 1.90 -33.13 13.96
CA LEU A 240 2.66 -32.04 14.57
C LEU A 240 3.31 -32.46 15.89
N ARG A 241 2.58 -33.17 16.78
CA ARG A 241 3.13 -33.69 18.04
C ARG A 241 4.33 -34.61 17.81
N ARG A 242 4.25 -35.50 16.82
CA ARG A 242 5.37 -36.40 16.47
C ARG A 242 6.58 -35.61 15.97
N ALA A 243 6.38 -34.66 15.05
CA ALA A 243 7.46 -33.83 14.52
C ALA A 243 8.14 -32.98 15.61
N LEU A 244 7.36 -32.36 16.51
CA LEU A 244 7.91 -31.58 17.62
C LEU A 244 8.71 -32.45 18.61
N ALA A 245 8.25 -33.68 18.88
CA ALA A 245 8.95 -34.63 19.72
C ALA A 245 10.30 -35.06 19.12
N GLU A 246 10.36 -35.28 17.79
CA GLU A 246 11.59 -35.61 17.07
C GLU A 246 12.61 -34.45 17.08
N LEU A 247 12.12 -33.21 16.96
CA LEU A 247 12.97 -32.01 16.98
C LEU A 247 13.45 -31.62 18.39
N ALA A 248 12.96 -32.29 19.44
CA ALA A 248 13.11 -31.87 20.84
C ALA A 248 12.72 -30.38 21.06
N ALA A 249 11.85 -29.86 20.20
CA ALA A 249 11.43 -28.47 20.20
C ALA A 249 10.29 -28.31 21.22
N GLN A 250 10.64 -27.89 22.42
CA GLN A 250 9.67 -27.43 23.42
C GLN A 250 9.83 -25.93 23.59
N PRO A 251 9.04 -25.10 22.89
CA PRO A 251 9.02 -23.67 23.14
C PRO A 251 8.66 -23.46 24.62
N ARG A 252 9.56 -22.80 25.36
CA ARG A 252 9.27 -22.44 26.75
C ARG A 252 8.51 -21.13 26.75
N PRO A 253 7.39 -21.01 27.47
CA PRO A 253 6.71 -19.74 27.60
C PRO A 253 7.62 -18.74 28.30
N THR A 254 8.05 -17.73 27.56
CA THR A 254 8.83 -16.60 28.04
C THR A 254 7.95 -15.35 28.09
N ALA A 255 8.31 -14.39 28.95
CA ALA A 255 7.60 -13.11 29.05
C ALA A 255 7.69 -12.28 27.75
N LEU A 256 8.75 -12.49 26.96
CA LEU A 256 8.97 -11.88 25.66
C LEU A 256 9.10 -12.97 24.59
N ILE A 257 8.77 -12.64 23.34
CA ILE A 257 8.86 -13.58 22.21
C ILE A 257 10.32 -13.80 21.84
N ASP A 258 10.74 -15.07 21.75
CA ASP A 258 12.05 -15.46 21.23
C ASP A 258 11.98 -15.70 19.72
N TRP A 259 12.12 -14.62 18.96
CA TRP A 259 12.07 -14.69 17.50
C TRP A 259 13.15 -15.60 16.88
N PRO A 260 14.43 -15.56 17.31
CA PRO A 260 15.44 -16.51 16.85
C PRO A 260 15.03 -17.97 16.98
N SER A 261 14.49 -18.40 18.13
CA SER A 261 14.01 -19.78 18.30
C SER A 261 12.76 -20.09 17.49
N ALA A 262 11.83 -19.14 17.37
CA ALA A 262 10.63 -19.27 16.56
C ALA A 262 10.94 -19.51 15.06
N GLY A 263 11.95 -18.81 14.52
CA GLY A 263 12.35 -18.92 13.12
C GLY A 263 12.97 -20.27 12.75
N ILE A 264 13.67 -20.90 13.69
CA ILE A 264 14.35 -22.19 13.48
C ILE A 264 13.33 -23.32 13.38
N CYS A 265 12.30 -23.34 14.24
CA CYS A 265 11.36 -24.47 14.30
C CYS A 265 10.52 -24.68 13.03
N LEU A 266 10.27 -23.63 12.24
CA LEU A 266 9.44 -23.69 11.04
C LEU A 266 10.23 -24.03 9.75
N LEU A 267 11.52 -23.72 9.71
CA LEU A 267 12.36 -23.90 8.51
C LEU A 267 12.88 -25.33 8.35
N TYR A 268 12.94 -26.12 9.44
CA TYR A 268 13.35 -27.52 9.41
C TYR A 268 12.21 -28.51 9.11
N THR A 269 10.97 -28.02 8.94
CA THR A 269 9.79 -28.83 8.60
C THR A 269 9.34 -28.69 7.15
N SER A 270 10.15 -28.08 6.28
CA SER A 270 9.88 -27.88 4.84
C SER A 270 10.76 -28.74 3.93
#